data_AF-Q096J8-F1
#
_entry.id   AF-Q096J8-F1
#
_cell.length_a   1.000
_cell.length_b   1.000
_cell.length_c   1.000
_cell.angle_alpha   90.00
_cell.angle_beta   90.00
_cell.angle_gamma   90.00
#
_symmetry.space_group_name_H-M   'P 1'
#
loop_
_entity.id
_entity.type
_entity.pdbx_description
1 polymer ?
#
loop_
_entity_poly.entity_id
_entity_poly.type
_entity_poly.pdbx_seq_one_letter_code
_entity_poly.pdbx_strand_id
1 'polypeptide(L)'
;MSLRDRLLNKSHAPSPEGGAAHVANAPEVLANEPPAVLPPDAPAPESVQSAPNVSPQAEQPAPKRRGRPRKVVEATQTAEPEQPAAVSSLTRGLLILLVDCIPTVFDGPTPEPLTGYVDNMHRKVAEAGGVDDVRFAGSDSPLGFGKWRGALAIAVRAELPPPGVYLALGLAHSELMQVVVEALEPSFDLVVRSVR
;
A
#
# COMPACT_ATOMS: atom_id res chain seq x y z
N MET A 1 -8.56 30.65 -38.79
CA MET A 1 -8.37 29.24 -39.22
C MET A 1 -8.68 28.37 -38.01
N SER A 2 -9.63 27.45 -38.15
CA SER A 2 -10.37 26.80 -37.05
C SER A 2 -9.65 25.55 -36.53
N LEU A 3 -9.74 25.29 -35.22
CA LEU A 3 -9.10 24.18 -34.49
C LEU A 3 -9.53 22.76 -34.93
N ARG A 4 -10.44 22.66 -35.89
CA ARG A 4 -10.99 21.39 -36.41
C ARG A 4 -10.08 20.70 -37.43
N ASP A 5 -9.07 21.39 -37.99
CA ASP A 5 -8.18 20.84 -39.02
C ASP A 5 -6.95 20.06 -38.48
N ARG A 6 -6.78 19.92 -37.16
CA ARG A 6 -5.60 19.25 -36.57
C ARG A 6 -5.80 17.77 -36.22
N LEU A 7 -6.97 17.18 -36.46
CA LEU A 7 -7.31 15.83 -35.98
C LEU A 7 -7.30 14.71 -37.04
N LEU A 8 -6.85 14.96 -38.28
CA LEU A 8 -7.02 13.97 -39.35
C LEU A 8 -5.75 13.50 -40.08
N ASN A 9 -4.53 13.83 -39.65
CA ASN A 9 -3.38 13.45 -40.48
C ASN A 9 -2.07 13.16 -39.73
N LYS A 10 -1.97 11.98 -39.09
CA LYS A 10 -0.69 11.24 -39.02
C LYS A 10 -0.88 9.78 -38.57
N SER A 11 -1.42 8.94 -39.45
CA SER A 11 -1.25 7.49 -39.37
C SER A 11 0.15 7.15 -39.93
N HIS A 12 1.02 6.55 -39.11
CA HIS A 12 2.36 6.12 -39.53
C HIS A 12 2.51 4.60 -39.39
N ALA A 13 2.72 3.95 -40.54
CA ALA A 13 3.41 2.68 -40.85
C ALA A 13 2.68 2.01 -42.04
N PRO A 14 3.38 1.53 -43.09
CA PRO A 14 4.27 0.36 -42.96
C PRO A 14 5.58 0.38 -43.81
N SER A 15 6.59 -0.37 -43.35
CA SER A 15 7.70 -0.91 -44.18
C SER A 15 7.26 -2.19 -44.90
N PRO A 16 7.83 -2.51 -46.09
CA PRO A 16 8.83 -3.57 -46.14
C PRO A 16 9.92 -3.40 -47.25
N GLU A 17 11.18 -3.64 -46.89
CA GLU A 17 12.26 -4.07 -47.79
C GLU A 17 12.71 -5.44 -47.25
N GLY A 18 12.97 -6.52 -47.98
CA GLY A 18 13.38 -6.66 -49.38
C GLY A 18 14.87 -7.03 -49.43
N GLY A 19 15.23 -8.34 -49.50
CA GLY A 19 16.60 -8.75 -49.82
C GLY A 19 17.06 -10.17 -49.42
N ALA A 20 16.96 -11.09 -50.40
CA ALA A 20 17.74 -12.32 -50.70
C ALA A 20 18.89 -12.76 -49.74
N ALA A 21 18.90 -13.99 -49.21
CA ALA A 21 19.23 -15.31 -49.81
C ALA A 21 20.74 -15.62 -49.93
N HIS A 22 21.23 -16.66 -49.21
CA HIS A 22 22.19 -17.70 -49.67
C HIS A 22 22.46 -18.70 -48.51
N VAL A 23 22.00 -19.96 -48.65
CA VAL A 23 22.77 -21.19 -48.96
C VAL A 23 23.53 -21.82 -47.77
N ALA A 24 23.02 -22.99 -47.38
CA ALA A 24 23.68 -24.23 -46.92
C ALA A 24 24.97 -24.18 -46.09
N ASN A 25 24.91 -24.73 -44.87
CA ASN A 25 25.70 -25.92 -44.49
C ASN A 25 25.36 -26.39 -43.07
N ALA A 26 25.08 -27.68 -42.91
CA ALA A 26 25.40 -28.45 -41.71
C ALA A 26 26.55 -29.39 -42.10
N PRO A 27 27.58 -29.57 -41.26
CA PRO A 27 27.51 -30.66 -40.27
C PRO A 27 28.19 -30.38 -38.91
N GLU A 28 27.92 -31.30 -37.98
CA GLU A 28 28.59 -31.61 -36.70
C GLU A 28 29.94 -30.96 -36.38
N VAL A 29 30.09 -30.41 -35.17
CA VAL A 29 31.29 -30.62 -34.32
C VAL A 29 30.89 -30.64 -32.84
N LEU A 30 31.25 -31.75 -32.19
CA LEU A 30 31.30 -32.01 -30.75
C LEU A 30 32.11 -30.96 -29.96
N ALA A 31 31.86 -30.94 -28.65
CA ALA A 31 32.79 -30.57 -27.57
C ALA A 31 32.99 -29.08 -27.24
N ASN A 32 32.30 -28.61 -26.20
CA ASN A 32 32.93 -28.33 -24.88
C ASN A 32 31.89 -27.70 -23.94
N GLU A 33 31.10 -28.55 -23.28
CA GLU A 33 30.40 -28.17 -22.05
C GLU A 33 31.34 -28.55 -20.89
N PRO A 34 31.88 -27.60 -20.12
CA PRO A 34 32.57 -27.96 -18.89
C PRO A 34 31.50 -28.37 -17.85
N PRO A 35 31.57 -29.59 -17.28
CA PRO A 35 30.66 -29.96 -16.22
C PRO A 35 30.90 -29.04 -15.02
N ALA A 36 29.83 -28.51 -14.45
CA ALA A 36 29.85 -27.85 -13.15
C ALA A 36 30.19 -28.89 -12.08
N VAL A 37 31.48 -29.14 -11.90
CA VAL A 37 32.02 -29.94 -10.80
C VAL A 37 31.91 -29.10 -9.54
N LEU A 38 30.93 -29.44 -8.70
CA LEU A 38 30.85 -28.96 -7.32
C LEU A 38 32.03 -29.56 -6.52
N PRO A 39 32.83 -28.77 -5.80
CA PRO A 39 33.83 -29.31 -4.89
C PRO A 39 33.14 -30.03 -3.72
N PRO A 40 33.48 -31.30 -3.42
CA PRO A 40 33.01 -31.97 -2.22
C PRO A 40 33.98 -31.65 -1.08
N ASP A 41 33.79 -30.52 -0.40
CA ASP A 41 34.44 -30.33 0.89
C ASP A 41 33.71 -29.25 1.71
N ALA A 42 32.59 -29.66 2.32
CA ALA A 42 32.03 -28.97 3.46
C ALA A 42 32.34 -29.83 4.69
N PRO A 43 33.21 -29.38 5.62
CA PRO A 43 33.30 -30.03 6.91
C PRO A 43 31.94 -29.87 7.63
N ALA A 44 31.39 -30.99 8.07
CA ALA A 44 30.14 -31.06 8.80
C ALA A 44 30.20 -30.17 10.06
N PRO A 45 29.11 -29.48 10.46
CA PRO A 45 29.05 -28.84 11.76
C PRO A 45 28.90 -29.93 12.83
N GLU A 46 30.00 -30.24 13.52
CA GLU A 46 29.98 -31.03 14.74
C GLU A 46 29.17 -30.31 15.81
N SER A 47 28.18 -31.02 16.32
CA SER A 47 27.41 -30.67 17.51
C SER A 47 28.31 -30.69 18.74
N VAL A 48 28.52 -29.54 19.38
CA VAL A 48 29.06 -29.49 20.75
C VAL A 48 28.21 -28.54 21.59
N GLN A 49 27.35 -29.15 22.40
CA GLN A 49 26.84 -28.56 23.63
C GLN A 49 28.02 -28.14 24.52
N SER A 50 27.95 -26.95 25.11
CA SER A 50 28.37 -26.70 26.50
C SER A 50 27.93 -25.31 26.93
N ALA A 51 26.94 -25.26 27.81
CA ALA A 51 26.66 -24.10 28.64
C ALA A 51 27.83 -23.82 29.59
N PRO A 52 28.00 -22.57 30.04
CA PRO A 52 28.35 -22.32 31.42
C PRO A 52 27.19 -21.59 32.12
N ASN A 53 26.62 -22.33 33.07
CA ASN A 53 25.87 -21.85 34.21
C ASN A 53 26.67 -20.78 34.96
N VAL A 54 26.15 -19.54 35.02
CA VAL A 54 26.46 -18.61 36.11
C VAL A 54 25.14 -18.03 36.61
N SER A 55 25.00 -18.19 37.92
CA SER A 55 23.88 -17.94 38.83
C SER A 55 23.24 -16.55 38.78
N PRO A 56 22.04 -16.40 39.38
CA PRO A 56 21.16 -15.25 39.24
C PRO A 56 21.58 -14.10 40.17
N GLN A 57 20.89 -12.96 40.05
CA GLN A 57 20.76 -11.87 41.05
C GLN A 57 21.41 -10.54 40.63
N ALA A 58 20.57 -9.61 40.17
CA ALA A 58 20.53 -8.23 40.67
C ALA A 58 19.32 -7.49 40.07
N GLU A 59 18.21 -7.70 40.76
CA GLU A 59 17.07 -6.80 40.90
C GLU A 59 17.47 -5.31 40.77
N GLN A 60 17.10 -4.64 39.68
CA GLN A 60 17.09 -3.18 39.62
C GLN A 60 15.66 -2.68 39.88
N PRO A 61 15.46 -1.81 40.88
CA PRO A 61 14.15 -1.51 41.42
C PRO A 61 13.36 -0.51 40.57
N ALA A 62 12.05 -0.74 40.53
CA ALA A 62 11.04 0.11 39.91
C ALA A 62 11.11 1.60 40.33
N PRO A 63 10.74 2.55 39.45
CA PRO A 63 10.66 3.95 39.80
C PRO A 63 9.55 4.21 40.82
N LYS A 64 9.94 4.76 41.98
CA LYS A 64 9.06 5.09 43.10
C LYS A 64 8.02 6.17 42.72
N ARG A 65 6.75 5.78 42.69
CA ARG A 65 5.58 6.67 42.84
C ARG A 65 5.62 7.38 44.21
N ARG A 66 5.77 8.71 44.22
CA ARG A 66 5.36 9.65 45.29
C ARG A 66 5.66 11.07 44.76
N GLY A 67 4.78 12.06 44.78
CA GLY A 67 3.45 12.16 45.36
C GLY A 67 2.77 13.40 44.79
N ARG A 68 1.44 13.32 44.73
CA ARG A 68 0.53 14.42 44.40
C ARG A 68 0.42 15.35 45.62
N PRO A 69 0.78 16.63 45.54
CA PRO A 69 0.08 17.64 46.33
C PRO A 69 -1.19 18.06 45.56
N ARG A 70 -2.35 17.89 46.20
CA ARG A 70 -3.58 18.55 45.80
C ARG A 70 -3.41 20.05 46.11
N LYS A 71 -3.69 20.92 45.15
CA LYS A 71 -4.15 22.28 45.44
C LYS A 71 -5.48 22.52 44.74
N VAL A 72 -6.43 22.90 45.57
CA VAL A 72 -7.84 23.16 45.28
C VAL A 72 -7.97 24.64 44.91
N VAL A 73 -8.63 24.87 43.77
CA VAL A 73 -9.54 25.96 43.40
C VAL A 73 -8.98 27.38 43.33
N GLU A 74 -9.05 27.95 42.13
CA GLU A 74 -9.78 29.21 41.95
C GLU A 74 -10.43 29.24 40.56
N ALA A 75 -11.74 29.49 40.56
CA ALA A 75 -12.55 29.64 39.37
C ALA A 75 -12.31 31.02 38.77
N THR A 76 -12.05 31.09 37.47
CA THR A 76 -12.22 32.33 36.70
C THR A 76 -12.88 31.94 35.39
N GLN A 77 -14.19 32.20 35.34
CA GLN A 77 -14.98 32.25 34.11
C GLN A 77 -14.53 33.49 33.35
N THR A 78 -13.94 33.32 32.15
CA THR A 78 -13.89 34.38 31.14
C THR A 78 -13.89 33.75 29.75
N ALA A 79 -15.05 33.88 29.09
CA ALA A 79 -15.27 33.98 27.65
C ALA A 79 -14.44 33.06 26.71
N GLU A 80 -15.06 31.93 26.39
CA GLU A 80 -14.75 31.10 25.23
C GLU A 80 -15.41 31.75 23.98
N PRO A 81 -14.67 32.14 22.93
CA PRO A 81 -15.27 32.47 21.66
C PRO A 81 -15.70 31.18 20.95
N GLU A 82 -17.00 31.11 20.64
CA GLU A 82 -17.71 30.13 19.81
C GLU A 82 -16.82 29.36 18.83
N GLN A 83 -16.46 28.14 19.24
CA GLN A 83 -16.06 27.08 18.33
C GLN A 83 -17.35 26.34 17.92
N PRO A 84 -17.81 26.40 16.66
CA PRO A 84 -18.91 25.56 16.22
C PRO A 84 -18.41 24.13 16.02
N ALA A 85 -18.19 23.42 17.13
CA ALA A 85 -17.95 21.98 17.16
C ALA A 85 -19.22 21.28 17.67
N ALA A 86 -20.26 21.16 16.82
CA ALA A 86 -21.33 20.17 16.99
C ALA A 86 -22.39 20.24 15.87
N VAL A 87 -22.04 19.90 14.62
CA VAL A 87 -23.02 19.43 13.62
C VAL A 87 -22.43 18.30 12.78
N SER A 88 -22.06 17.17 13.39
CA SER A 88 -21.68 16.00 12.57
C SER A 88 -21.81 14.64 13.27
N SER A 89 -22.80 14.49 14.17
CA SER A 89 -22.96 13.23 14.93
C SER A 89 -24.34 12.57 14.81
N LEU A 90 -25.17 12.98 13.83
CA LEU A 90 -26.53 12.43 13.67
C LEU A 90 -26.83 11.77 12.31
N THR A 91 -25.83 11.57 11.46
CA THR A 91 -25.92 10.71 10.26
C THR A 91 -24.69 9.82 10.20
N ARG A 92 -24.58 8.83 11.10
CA ARG A 92 -23.68 7.70 10.85
C ARG A 92 -24.29 6.88 9.73
N GLY A 93 -24.05 7.30 8.48
CA GLY A 93 -24.26 6.43 7.34
C GLY A 93 -23.36 5.21 7.47
N LEU A 94 -23.82 4.07 6.96
CA LEU A 94 -23.05 2.83 6.98
C LEU A 94 -21.93 2.88 5.93
N LEU A 95 -20.77 2.35 6.29
CA LEU A 95 -19.67 2.08 5.37
C LEU A 95 -19.65 0.59 5.02
N ILE A 96 -19.93 0.27 3.76
CA ILE A 96 -19.95 -1.11 3.26
C ILE A 96 -18.88 -1.26 2.18
N LEU A 97 -18.01 -2.26 2.30
CA LEU A 97 -16.95 -2.57 1.34
C LEU A 97 -17.20 -3.92 0.69
N LEU A 98 -17.30 -3.93 -0.63
CA LEU A 98 -17.45 -5.10 -1.47
C LEU A 98 -16.14 -5.34 -2.22
N VAL A 99 -15.40 -6.36 -1.82
CA VAL A 99 -14.07 -6.68 -2.34
C VAL A 99 -14.16 -7.83 -3.33
N ASP A 100 -13.75 -7.58 -4.58
CA ASP A 100 -13.80 -8.51 -5.71
C ASP A 100 -15.17 -9.21 -5.87
N CYS A 101 -16.23 -8.54 -5.44
CA CYS A 101 -17.60 -9.02 -5.47
C CYS A 101 -18.48 -7.99 -6.17
N ILE A 102 -19.25 -8.44 -7.18
CA ILE A 102 -20.22 -7.61 -7.89
C ILE A 102 -21.62 -8.10 -7.50
N PRO A 103 -22.39 -7.33 -6.70
CA PRO A 103 -23.73 -7.75 -6.31
C PRO A 103 -24.66 -7.75 -7.54
N THR A 104 -25.38 -8.85 -7.75
CA THR A 104 -26.35 -8.97 -8.85
C THR A 104 -27.69 -8.32 -8.51
N VAL A 105 -28.04 -8.27 -7.22
CA VAL A 105 -29.20 -7.56 -6.68
C VAL A 105 -28.71 -6.78 -5.47
N PHE A 106 -28.95 -5.48 -5.45
CA PHE A 106 -28.57 -4.61 -4.34
C PHE A 106 -29.72 -3.66 -4.04
N ASP A 107 -30.34 -3.83 -2.86
CA ASP A 107 -31.53 -3.07 -2.44
C ASP A 107 -31.15 -1.78 -1.67
N GLY A 108 -30.00 -1.21 -2.00
CA GLY A 108 -29.41 -0.05 -1.32
C GLY A 108 -28.86 0.98 -2.31
N PRO A 109 -28.12 1.99 -1.82
CA PRO A 109 -27.51 3.00 -2.68
C PRO A 109 -26.55 2.35 -3.69
N THR A 110 -26.49 2.89 -4.91
CA THR A 110 -25.64 2.35 -5.97
C THR A 110 -24.18 2.26 -5.49
N PRO A 111 -23.54 1.07 -5.55
CA PRO A 111 -22.16 0.93 -5.13
C PRO A 111 -21.21 1.78 -5.99
N GLU A 112 -20.35 2.54 -5.33
CA GLU A 112 -19.36 3.42 -5.96
C GLU A 112 -18.01 2.70 -6.12
N PRO A 113 -17.33 2.80 -7.27
CA PRO A 113 -15.99 2.24 -7.42
C PRO A 113 -14.98 2.96 -6.50
N LEU A 114 -14.19 2.19 -5.75
CA LEU A 114 -13.20 2.74 -4.80
C LEU A 114 -11.98 3.37 -5.50
N THR A 115 -11.81 3.14 -6.80
CA THR A 115 -10.63 3.58 -7.58
C THR A 115 -10.36 5.08 -7.48
N GLY A 116 -11.40 5.92 -7.57
CA GLY A 116 -11.23 7.38 -7.48
C GLY A 116 -10.71 7.83 -6.11
N TYR A 117 -11.15 7.17 -5.03
CA TYR A 117 -10.64 7.40 -3.69
C TYR A 117 -9.16 6.96 -3.57
N VAL A 118 -8.81 5.78 -4.10
CA VAL A 118 -7.43 5.29 -4.11
C VAL A 118 -6.50 6.26 -4.84
N ASP A 119 -6.88 6.73 -6.03
CA ASP A 119 -6.09 7.66 -6.83
C ASP A 119 -5.89 9.00 -6.08
N ASN A 120 -6.93 9.48 -5.40
CA ASN A 120 -6.84 10.70 -4.61
C ASN A 120 -5.87 10.54 -3.42
N MET A 121 -5.97 9.43 -2.69
CA MET A 121 -5.09 9.15 -1.54
C MET A 121 -3.64 8.92 -1.98
N HIS A 122 -3.43 8.20 -3.09
CA HIS A 122 -2.13 8.02 -3.71
C HIS A 122 -1.49 9.37 -4.05
N ARG A 123 -2.22 10.24 -4.76
CA ARG A 123 -1.74 11.57 -5.13
C ARG A 123 -1.38 12.41 -3.90
N LYS A 124 -2.23 12.44 -2.87
CA LYS A 124 -1.95 13.18 -1.63
C LYS A 124 -0.65 12.73 -0.98
N VAL A 125 -0.41 11.41 -0.92
CA VAL A 125 0.82 10.86 -0.33
C VAL A 125 2.03 11.15 -1.23
N ALA A 126 1.87 11.06 -2.55
CA ALA A 126 2.92 11.40 -3.52
C ALA A 126 3.35 12.87 -3.38
N GLU A 127 2.38 13.79 -3.36
CA GLU A 127 2.59 15.23 -3.15
C GLU A 127 3.29 15.51 -1.82
N ALA A 128 2.84 14.88 -0.73
CA ALA A 128 3.47 15.03 0.59
C ALA A 128 4.91 14.48 0.65
N GLY A 129 5.22 13.46 -0.15
CA GLY A 129 6.56 12.89 -0.28
C GLY A 129 7.45 13.55 -1.32
N GLY A 130 6.94 14.54 -2.06
CA GLY A 130 7.66 15.22 -3.13
C GLY A 130 8.02 14.31 -4.31
N VAL A 131 7.17 13.33 -4.64
CA VAL A 131 7.37 12.38 -5.74
C VAL A 131 6.15 12.37 -6.67
N ASP A 132 6.35 12.08 -7.95
CA ASP A 132 5.24 11.99 -8.92
C ASP A 132 4.37 10.75 -8.68
N ASP A 133 5.00 9.62 -8.33
CA ASP A 133 4.33 8.37 -7.97
C ASP A 133 5.09 7.69 -6.84
N VAL A 134 4.38 7.40 -5.75
CA VAL A 134 4.93 6.77 -4.55
C VAL A 134 5.61 5.42 -4.81
N ARG A 135 5.21 4.71 -5.88
CA ARG A 135 5.78 3.40 -6.26
C ARG A 135 7.18 3.52 -6.84
N PHE A 136 7.51 4.68 -7.41
CA PHE A 136 8.82 4.98 -8.00
C PHE A 136 9.65 5.90 -7.10
N ALA A 137 9.26 6.08 -5.84
CA ALA A 137 10.03 6.84 -4.87
C ALA A 137 11.44 6.25 -4.74
N GLY A 138 12.45 7.07 -5.04
CA GLY A 138 13.86 6.68 -4.93
C GLY A 138 14.28 6.34 -3.50
N SER A 139 15.47 5.75 -3.36
CA SER A 139 16.04 5.34 -2.06
C SER A 139 16.12 6.47 -1.04
N ASP A 140 16.35 7.68 -1.53
CA ASP A 140 16.59 8.88 -0.73
C ASP A 140 15.27 9.59 -0.35
N SER A 141 14.15 9.14 -0.92
CA SER A 141 12.82 9.66 -0.59
C SER A 141 12.32 9.09 0.75
N PRO A 142 11.57 9.88 1.54
CA PRO A 142 10.89 9.35 2.72
C PRO A 142 9.92 8.21 2.40
N LEU A 143 9.48 8.08 1.15
CA LEU A 143 8.56 7.05 0.66
C LEU A 143 9.26 5.84 0.01
N GLY A 144 10.59 5.87 -0.13
CA GLY A 144 11.38 4.82 -0.76
C GLY A 144 11.33 3.46 -0.05
N PHE A 145 11.77 2.40 -0.74
CA PHE A 145 11.87 1.03 -0.20
C PHE A 145 10.58 0.50 0.45
N GLY A 146 9.43 0.77 -0.16
CA GLY A 146 8.13 0.29 0.32
C GLY A 146 7.55 1.05 1.51
N LYS A 147 8.26 2.06 2.06
CA LYS A 147 7.73 2.95 3.12
C LYS A 147 6.45 3.64 2.71
N TRP A 148 6.27 3.88 1.41
CA TRP A 148 5.03 4.42 0.85
C TRP A 148 3.78 3.62 1.24
N ARG A 149 3.86 2.30 1.42
CA ARG A 149 2.71 1.47 1.82
C ARG A 149 2.21 1.86 3.21
N GLY A 150 3.14 2.03 4.15
CA GLY A 150 2.83 2.50 5.50
C GLY A 150 2.27 3.92 5.50
N ALA A 151 2.89 4.83 4.73
CA ALA A 151 2.40 6.21 4.61
C ALA A 151 0.98 6.27 4.03
N LEU A 152 0.71 5.49 2.98
CA LEU A 152 -0.61 5.39 2.37
C LEU A 152 -1.65 4.83 3.34
N ALA A 153 -1.33 3.75 4.05
CA ALA A 153 -2.24 3.18 5.06
C ALA A 153 -2.56 4.17 6.18
N ILE A 154 -1.58 4.95 6.65
CA ILE A 154 -1.78 5.99 7.66
C ILE A 154 -2.71 7.09 7.12
N ALA A 155 -2.44 7.57 5.90
CA ALA A 155 -3.25 8.62 5.28
C ALA A 155 -4.72 8.17 5.10
N VAL A 156 -4.93 6.95 4.64
CA VAL A 156 -6.26 6.34 4.45
C VAL A 156 -7.02 6.23 5.77
N ARG A 157 -6.36 5.82 6.85
CA ARG A 157 -6.99 5.74 8.18
C ARG A 157 -7.28 7.11 8.78
N ALA A 158 -6.53 8.13 8.40
CA ALA A 158 -6.76 9.50 8.85
C ALA A 158 -7.93 10.17 8.13
N GLU A 159 -8.19 9.79 6.86
CA GLU A 159 -9.24 10.39 6.03
C GLU A 159 -10.06 9.30 5.35
N LEU A 160 -11.08 8.80 6.06
CA LEU A 160 -11.99 7.79 5.54
C LEU A 160 -12.85 8.35 4.38
N PRO A 161 -13.28 7.49 3.43
CA PRO A 161 -14.25 7.90 2.43
C PRO A 161 -15.58 8.28 3.10
N PRO A 162 -16.42 9.09 2.42
CA PRO A 162 -17.77 9.39 2.89
C PRO A 162 -18.59 8.11 3.15
N PRO A 163 -19.62 8.16 4.02
CA PRO A 163 -20.50 7.01 4.21
C PRO A 163 -21.16 6.55 2.90
N GLY A 164 -21.16 5.24 2.64
CA GLY A 164 -21.59 4.69 1.36
C GLY A 164 -21.21 3.22 1.16
N VAL A 165 -21.51 2.73 -0.04
CA VAL A 165 -21.20 1.36 -0.46
C VAL A 165 -20.13 1.42 -1.53
N TYR A 166 -19.01 0.74 -1.31
CA TYR A 166 -17.83 0.83 -2.16
C TYR A 166 -17.46 -0.51 -2.78
N LEU A 167 -17.08 -0.49 -4.06
CA LEU A 167 -16.58 -1.64 -4.81
C LEU A 167 -15.06 -1.54 -4.97
N ALA A 168 -14.33 -2.50 -4.40
CA ALA A 168 -12.91 -2.71 -4.63
C ALA A 168 -12.71 -3.91 -5.56
N LEU A 169 -12.65 -3.66 -6.87
CA LEU A 169 -12.46 -4.69 -7.89
C LEU A 169 -11.00 -4.78 -8.35
N GLY A 170 -10.54 -5.98 -8.66
CA GLY A 170 -9.20 -6.23 -9.17
C GLY A 170 -8.12 -6.11 -8.09
N LEU A 171 -8.45 -6.45 -6.83
CA LEU A 171 -7.55 -6.27 -5.69
C LEU A 171 -6.17 -6.92 -5.92
N ALA A 172 -6.15 -8.13 -6.49
CA ALA A 172 -4.91 -8.85 -6.80
C ALA A 172 -3.98 -8.16 -7.82
N HIS A 173 -4.48 -7.19 -8.60
CA HIS A 173 -3.73 -6.54 -9.67
C HIS A 173 -3.30 -5.11 -9.32
N SER A 174 -3.65 -4.60 -8.13
CA SER A 174 -3.30 -3.25 -7.71
C SER A 174 -2.75 -3.24 -6.29
N GLU A 175 -1.45 -2.99 -6.17
CA GLU A 175 -0.80 -2.83 -4.87
C GLU A 175 -1.36 -1.65 -4.07
N LEU A 176 -1.74 -0.57 -4.75
CA LEU A 176 -2.38 0.59 -4.13
C LEU A 176 -3.72 0.18 -3.52
N MET A 177 -4.58 -0.50 -4.31
CA MET A 177 -5.88 -0.97 -3.83
C MET A 177 -5.72 -1.93 -2.64
N GLN A 178 -4.74 -2.84 -2.66
CA GLN A 178 -4.45 -3.76 -1.54
C GLN A 178 -4.19 -3.00 -0.25
N VAL A 179 -3.27 -2.04 -0.29
CA VAL A 179 -2.91 -1.23 0.88
C VAL A 179 -4.11 -0.43 1.38
N VAL A 180 -4.88 0.18 0.47
CA VAL A 180 -6.07 0.96 0.85
C VAL A 180 -7.14 0.06 1.48
N VAL A 181 -7.47 -1.08 0.87
CA VAL A 181 -8.48 -2.01 1.39
C VAL A 181 -8.08 -2.56 2.76
N GLU A 182 -6.81 -2.97 2.94
CA GLU A 182 -6.30 -3.44 4.23
C GLU A 182 -6.36 -2.33 5.31
N ALA A 183 -6.09 -1.08 4.92
CA ALA A 183 -6.17 0.05 5.82
C ALA A 183 -7.61 0.43 6.20
N LEU A 184 -8.56 0.28 5.27
CA LEU A 184 -9.98 0.61 5.44
C LEU A 184 -10.78 -0.48 6.14
N GLU A 185 -10.47 -1.76 5.93
CA GLU A 185 -11.24 -2.91 6.43
C GLU A 185 -11.63 -2.80 7.91
N PRO A 186 -10.77 -2.35 8.85
CA PRO A 186 -11.14 -2.22 10.26
C PRO A 186 -12.14 -1.09 10.57
N SER A 187 -12.32 -0.14 9.64
CA SER A 187 -13.17 1.06 9.83
C SER A 187 -14.53 0.93 9.15
N PHE A 188 -14.75 -0.12 8.36
CA PHE A 188 -16.00 -0.38 7.67
C PHE A 188 -16.94 -1.23 8.53
N ASP A 189 -18.23 -0.95 8.47
CA ASP A 189 -19.26 -1.66 9.24
C ASP A 189 -19.50 -3.08 8.70
N LEU A 190 -19.39 -3.24 7.39
CA LEU A 190 -19.55 -4.52 6.70
C LEU A 190 -18.52 -4.64 5.57
N VAL A 191 -17.79 -5.75 5.55
CA VAL A 191 -16.87 -6.10 4.48
C VAL A 191 -17.27 -7.46 3.91
N VAL A 192 -17.55 -7.50 2.61
CA VAL A 192 -17.86 -8.73 1.88
C VAL A 192 -16.72 -9.00 0.91
N ARG A 193 -16.15 -10.20 0.96
CA ARG A 193 -15.10 -10.63 0.03
C ARG A 193 -15.61 -11.79 -0.81
N SER A 194 -15.28 -11.82 -2.10
CA SER A 194 -15.46 -13.03 -2.89
C SER A 194 -14.54 -14.13 -2.39
N VAL A 195 -15.05 -15.36 -2.36
CA VAL A 195 -14.21 -16.55 -2.22
C VAL A 195 -13.49 -16.75 -3.56
N ARG A 196 -12.19 -17.03 -3.52
CA ARG A 196 -11.39 -17.40 -4.68
C ARG A 196 -10.95 -18.85 -4.54
#